data_AF-B8LUP6-F1
#
_entry.id   AF-B8LUP6-F1
#
_cell.length_a   1.000
_cell.length_b   1.000
_cell.length_c   1.000
_cell.angle_alpha   90.00
_cell.angle_beta   90.00
_cell.angle_gamma   90.00
#
_symmetry.space_group_name_H-M   'P 1'
#
loop_
_entity.id
_entity.type
_entity.pdbx_description
1 polymer ?
#
loop_
_entity_poly.entity_id
_entity_poly.type
_entity_poly.pdbx_seq_one_letter_code
_entity_poly.pdbx_strand_id
1 'polypeptide(L)'
;MAHGGAWTDEHQLYLVVMKLATRYSWRAIAALFQVRFNSAATSKDCESKFNKDLKKTKMFKVLNNFFANGEVPEEGKDEERRFLAIGLLLLGETAEEMRRR
;
A
#
# COMPACT_ATOMS: atom_id res chain seq x y z
N MET A 1 16.72 -5.88 -21.22
CA MET A 1 15.54 -6.07 -20.35
C MET A 1 15.52 -4.90 -19.38
N ALA A 2 14.53 -4.00 -19.49
CA ALA A 2 14.48 -2.82 -18.63
C ALA A 2 14.18 -3.27 -17.19
N HIS A 3 15.17 -3.17 -16.31
CA HIS A 3 14.98 -3.34 -14.88
C HIS A 3 14.01 -2.26 -14.41
N GLY A 4 12.87 -2.67 -13.86
CA GLY A 4 11.87 -1.75 -13.33
C GLY A 4 12.49 -0.73 -12.38
N GLY A 5 12.09 0.53 -12.51
CA GLY A 5 12.56 1.62 -11.67
C GLY A 5 12.41 1.30 -10.17
N ALA A 6 13.24 1.95 -9.35
CA ALA A 6 13.24 1.74 -7.91
C ALA A 6 11.83 1.94 -7.30
N TRP A 7 11.42 1.03 -6.42
CA TRP A 7 10.15 1.13 -5.69
C TRP A 7 10.20 2.30 -4.70
N THR A 8 9.46 3.37 -4.98
CA THR A 8 9.34 4.54 -4.09
C THR A 8 8.55 4.19 -2.82
N ASP A 9 8.67 5.02 -1.79
CA ASP A 9 7.91 4.84 -0.54
C ASP A 9 6.40 4.88 -0.79
N GLU A 10 5.94 5.72 -1.71
CA GLU A 10 4.52 5.78 -2.09
C GLU A 10 4.05 4.47 -2.74
N HIS A 11 4.85 3.89 -3.64
CA HIS A 11 4.52 2.58 -4.22
C HIS A 11 4.38 1.51 -3.14
N GLN A 12 5.29 1.51 -2.17
CA GLN A 12 5.31 0.53 -1.10
C GLN A 12 4.13 0.72 -0.15
N LEU A 13 3.83 1.96 0.24
CA LEU A 13 2.68 2.29 1.09
C LEU A 13 1.37 1.88 0.42
N TYR A 14 1.21 2.18 -0.87
CA TYR A 14 0.04 1.76 -1.65
C TYR A 14 -0.15 0.25 -1.62
N LEU A 15 0.90 -0.54 -1.89
CA LEU A 15 0.81 -2.00 -1.82
C LEU A 15 0.41 -2.51 -0.43
N VAL A 16 0.94 -1.89 0.63
CA VAL A 16 0.60 -2.26 2.01
C VAL A 16 -0.87 -1.98 2.30
N VAL A 17 -1.34 -0.76 2.01
CA VAL A 17 -2.73 -0.34 2.23
C VAL A 17 -3.68 -1.24 1.45
N MET A 18 -3.46 -1.40 0.14
CA MET A 18 -4.33 -2.20 -0.70
C MET A 18 -4.41 -3.64 -0.22
N LYS A 19 -3.31 -4.21 0.26
CA LYS A 19 -3.30 -5.60 0.72
C LYS A 19 -3.95 -5.79 2.09
N LEU A 20 -3.83 -4.83 2.99
CA LEU A 20 -4.37 -4.93 4.35
C LEU A 20 -5.84 -4.50 4.44
N ALA A 21 -6.21 -3.42 3.73
CA ALA A 21 -7.52 -2.78 3.86
C ALA A 21 -8.56 -3.31 2.85
N THR A 22 -8.16 -4.11 1.86
CA THR A 22 -9.07 -4.62 0.83
C THR A 22 -9.00 -6.14 0.69
N ARG A 23 -10.02 -6.73 0.07
CA ARG A 23 -10.04 -8.16 -0.29
C ARG A 23 -9.56 -8.42 -1.72
N TYR A 24 -8.90 -7.45 -2.35
CA TYR A 24 -8.49 -7.56 -3.74
C TYR A 24 -7.42 -8.65 -3.94
N SER A 25 -7.56 -9.36 -5.05
CA SER A 25 -6.52 -10.27 -5.53
C SER A 25 -5.30 -9.49 -5.97
N TRP A 26 -4.12 -10.12 -5.97
CA TRP A 26 -2.90 -9.49 -6.48
C TRP A 26 -3.02 -9.01 -7.93
N ARG A 27 -3.85 -9.68 -8.74
CA ARG A 27 -4.15 -9.24 -10.11
C ARG A 27 -4.87 -7.89 -10.12
N ALA A 28 -5.89 -7.73 -9.28
CA ALA A 28 -6.63 -6.47 -9.17
C ALA A 28 -5.75 -5.34 -8.59
N ILE A 29 -4.97 -5.65 -7.54
CA ILE A 29 -4.04 -4.68 -6.95
C ILE A 29 -3.02 -4.20 -8.00
N ALA A 30 -2.43 -5.12 -8.77
CA ALA A 30 -1.49 -4.76 -9.83
C ALA A 30 -2.15 -3.92 -10.93
N ALA A 31 -3.36 -4.25 -11.36
CA ALA A 31 -4.07 -3.44 -12.36
C ALA A 31 -4.28 -1.99 -11.89
N LEU A 32 -4.70 -1.79 -10.64
CA LEU A 32 -4.84 -0.45 -10.07
C LEU A 32 -3.48 0.25 -9.90
N PHE A 33 -2.46 -0.48 -9.46
CA PHE A 33 -1.10 0.03 -9.32
C PHE A 33 -0.51 0.53 -10.65
N GLN A 34 -0.68 -0.25 -11.72
CA GLN A 34 -0.22 0.10 -13.07
C GLN A 34 -0.88 1.39 -13.56
N VAL A 35 -2.19 1.52 -13.37
CA VAL A 35 -2.94 2.73 -13.75
C VAL A 35 -2.47 3.93 -12.93
N ARG A 36 -2.35 3.78 -11.61
CA ARG A 36 -1.99 4.89 -10.72
C ARG A 36 -0.58 5.42 -10.97
N PHE A 37 0.39 4.52 -11.13
CA PHE A 37 1.80 4.88 -11.18
C PHE A 37 2.42 4.79 -12.57
N ASN A 38 1.61 4.57 -13.61
CA ASN A 38 2.08 4.29 -14.98
C ASN A 38 3.21 3.24 -14.99
N SER A 39 3.01 2.17 -14.21
CA SER A 39 4.03 1.15 -13.95
C SER A 39 3.80 -0.10 -14.79
N ALA A 40 4.87 -0.83 -15.12
CA ALA A 40 4.81 -2.14 -15.75
C ALA A 40 4.82 -3.31 -14.73
N ALA A 41 4.77 -3.02 -13.42
CA ALA A 41 4.85 -4.04 -12.38
C ALA A 41 3.70 -5.06 -12.50
N THR A 42 4.04 -6.35 -12.52
CA THR A 42 3.06 -7.43 -12.62
C THR A 42 2.50 -7.79 -11.24
N SER A 43 1.43 -8.59 -11.21
CA SER A 43 0.89 -9.13 -9.95
C SER A 43 1.94 -9.90 -9.14
N LYS A 44 2.85 -10.61 -9.82
CA LYS A 44 3.94 -11.35 -9.18
C LYS A 44 4.99 -10.40 -8.59
N ASP A 45 5.28 -9.29 -9.25
CA ASP A 45 6.22 -8.28 -8.75
C ASP A 45 5.66 -7.61 -7.48
N CYS A 46 4.39 -7.18 -7.52
CA CYS A 46 3.70 -6.60 -6.36
C CYS A 46 3.66 -7.58 -5.18
N GLU A 47 3.28 -8.84 -5.43
CA GLU A 47 3.22 -9.89 -4.40
C GLU A 47 4.61 -10.18 -3.82
N SER A 48 5.63 -10.32 -4.68
CA SER A 48 7.01 -10.57 -4.26
C SER A 48 7.53 -9.41 -3.42
N LYS A 49 7.31 -8.16 -3.86
CA LYS A 49 7.72 -6.96 -3.12
C LYS A 49 7.09 -6.93 -1.73
N PHE A 50 5.78 -7.15 -1.66
CA PHE A 50 5.05 -7.15 -0.39
C PHE A 50 5.55 -8.23 0.57
N ASN A 51 5.67 -9.47 0.08
CA ASN A 51 6.02 -10.61 0.93
C ASN A 51 7.49 -10.60 1.38
N LYS A 52 8.42 -10.17 0.52
CA LYS A 52 9.86 -10.20 0.82
C LYS A 52 10.31 -8.99 1.61
N ASP A 53 9.84 -7.81 1.24
CA ASP A 53 10.40 -6.55 1.74
C ASP A 53 9.43 -5.88 2.73
N LEU A 54 8.15 -5.75 2.36
CA LEU A 54 7.23 -4.84 3.08
C LEU A 54 6.74 -5.40 4.41
N LYS A 55 6.45 -6.70 4.52
CA LYS A 55 5.95 -7.32 5.76
C LYS A 55 6.82 -7.09 7.00
N LYS A 56 8.11 -6.81 6.81
CA LYS A 56 9.08 -6.59 7.89
C LYS A 56 9.25 -5.12 8.27
N THR A 57 8.68 -4.21 7.47
CA THR A 57 8.84 -2.77 7.66
C THR A 57 8.00 -2.22 8.82
N LYS A 58 8.43 -1.08 9.36
CA LYS A 58 7.69 -0.32 10.39
C LYS A 58 6.32 0.13 9.86
N MET A 59 6.28 0.62 8.63
CA MET A 59 5.05 1.01 7.91
C MET A 59 4.02 -0.12 7.87
N PHE A 60 4.44 -1.35 7.52
CA PHE A 60 3.53 -2.50 7.54
C PHE A 60 2.96 -2.76 8.94
N LYS A 61 3.81 -2.74 9.97
CA LYS A 61 3.36 -2.99 11.35
C LYS A 61 2.34 -1.95 11.81
N VAL A 62 2.60 -0.67 11.58
CA VAL A 62 1.70 0.44 11.95
C VAL A 62 0.35 0.28 11.27
N LEU A 63 0.34 0.09 9.94
CA LEU A 63 -0.92 -0.05 9.20
C LEU A 63 -1.66 -1.34 9.55
N ASN A 64 -0.94 -2.44 9.77
CA ASN A 64 -1.55 -3.70 10.19
C ASN A 64 -2.21 -3.57 11.56
N ASN A 65 -1.53 -2.96 12.53
CA ASN A 65 -2.09 -2.73 13.86
C ASN A 65 -3.32 -1.82 13.81
N PHE A 66 -3.28 -0.77 12.99
CA PHE A 66 -4.45 0.08 12.80
C PHE A 66 -5.62 -0.69 12.18
N PHE A 67 -5.42 -1.39 11.05
CA PHE A 67 -6.52 -2.08 10.37
C PHE A 67 -7.04 -3.31 11.12
N ALA A 68 -6.19 -3.99 11.90
CA ALA A 68 -6.58 -5.17 12.67
C ALA A 68 -7.21 -4.80 14.03
N ASN A 69 -6.66 -3.80 14.72
CA ASN A 69 -6.97 -3.53 16.13
C ASN A 69 -7.49 -2.11 16.40
N GLY A 70 -7.47 -1.21 15.40
CA GLY A 70 -7.81 0.20 15.60
C GLY A 70 -6.75 1.01 16.34
N GLU A 71 -5.52 0.50 16.44
CA GLU A 71 -4.42 1.16 17.16
C GLU A 71 -3.92 2.40 16.40
N VAL A 72 -3.93 3.56 17.07
CA VAL A 72 -3.40 4.82 16.54
C VAL A 72 -2.06 5.13 17.20
N PRO A 73 -1.02 5.55 16.44
CA PRO A 73 0.27 5.92 17.02
C PRO A 73 0.17 7.07 18.04
N GLU A 74 0.85 6.88 19.17
CA GLU A 74 0.97 7.85 20.28
C GLU A 74 1.57 9.20 19.85
N GLU A 75 1.43 10.21 20.70
CA GLU A 75 2.07 11.52 20.49
C GLU A 75 3.59 11.39 20.45
N GLY A 76 4.23 12.16 19.56
CA GLY A 76 5.68 12.10 19.31
C GLY A 76 6.12 11.03 18.30
N LYS A 77 5.21 10.22 17.74
CA LYS A 77 5.50 9.23 16.67
C LYS A 77 5.13 9.75 15.28
N ASP A 78 5.64 10.92 14.92
CA ASP A 78 5.21 11.67 13.71
C ASP A 78 5.33 10.87 12.41
N GLU A 79 6.40 10.08 12.26
CA GLU A 79 6.59 9.21 11.10
C GLU A 79 5.48 8.15 10.98
N GLU A 80 5.11 7.50 12.09
CA GLU A 80 4.07 6.47 12.11
C GLU A 80 2.70 7.08 11.81
N ARG A 81 2.43 8.26 12.39
CA ARG A 81 1.23 9.05 12.10
C ARG A 81 1.15 9.45 10.64
N ARG A 82 2.29 9.79 10.02
CA ARG A 82 2.37 10.09 8.59
C ARG A 82 2.02 8.87 7.73
N PHE A 83 2.54 7.68 8.05
CA PHE A 83 2.16 6.45 7.34
C PHE A 83 0.66 6.18 7.45
N LEU A 84 0.08 6.34 8.64
CA LEU A 84 -1.34 6.15 8.86
C LEU A 84 -2.17 7.17 8.06
N ALA A 85 -1.83 8.46 8.15
CA ALA A 85 -2.56 9.52 7.46
C ALA A 85 -2.55 9.33 5.94
N ILE A 86 -1.38 9.08 5.35
CA ILE A 86 -1.29 8.84 3.90
C ILE A 86 -2.01 7.53 3.54
N GLY A 87 -1.90 6.49 4.38
CA GLY A 87 -2.58 5.22 4.13
C GLY A 87 -4.11 5.34 4.12
N LEU A 88 -4.68 6.16 5.00
CA LEU A 88 -6.11 6.47 5.02
C LEU A 88 -6.55 7.27 3.80
N LEU A 89 -5.75 8.25 3.37
CA LEU A 89 -6.02 9.03 2.14
C LEU A 89 -6.05 8.11 0.91
N LEU A 90 -5.07 7.23 0.76
CA LEU A 90 -5.02 6.26 -0.34
C LEU A 90 -6.23 5.32 -0.37
N LEU A 91 -6.70 4.88 0.80
CA LEU A 91 -7.90 4.04 0.89
C LEU A 91 -9.16 4.82 0.47
N GLY A 92 -9.28 6.08 0.90
CA GLY A 92 -10.38 6.96 0.51
C GLY A 92 -10.43 7.22 -1.00
N GLU A 93 -9.28 7.53 -1.61
CA GLU A 93 -9.15 7.71 -3.06
C GLU A 93 -9.55 6.44 -3.82
N THR A 94 -9.06 5.28 -3.39
CA THR A 94 -9.39 3.99 -4.00
C THR A 94 -10.90 3.72 -3.96
N ALA A 95 -11.57 4.04 -2.84
CA ALA A 95 -13.01 3.86 -2.71
C ALA A 95 -13.83 4.80 -3.62
N GLU A 96 -13.34 6.02 -3.86
CA GLU A 96 -13.95 6.97 -4.81
C GLU A 96 -13.72 6.56 -6.27
N GLU A 97 -12.52 6.13 -6.64
CA GLU A 97 -12.21 5.62 -7.98
C GLU A 97 -13.12 4.45 -8.37
N MET A 98 -13.44 3.58 -7.41
CA MET A 98 -14.35 2.45 -7.61
C MET A 98 -15.81 2.89 -7.76
N ARG A 99 -16.25 3.96 -7.08
CA ARG A 99 -17.63 4.47 -7.24
C ARG A 99 -17.88 5.14 -8.60
N ARG A 100 -16.81 5.53 -9.30
CA ARG A 100 -16.89 6.19 -10.61
C ARG A 100 -16.81 5.22 -11.81
N ARG A 101 -16.62 3.92 -11.56
CA ARG A 101 -16.57 2.86 -12.59
C ARG A 101 -17.83 2.01 -12.55
#